data_AF-A0A564G307-F1
#
_entry.id   AF-A0A564G307-F1
#
_cell.length_a   1.000
_cell.length_b   1.000
_cell.length_c   1.000
_cell.angle_alpha   90.00
_cell.angle_beta   90.00
_cell.angle_gamma   90.00
#
_symmetry.space_group_name_H-M   'P 1'
#
loop_
_entity.id
_entity.type
_entity.pdbx_description
1 polymer ?
#
loop_
_entity_poly.entity_id
_entity_poly.type
_entity_poly.pdbx_seq_one_letter_code
_entity_poly.pdbx_strand_id
1 'polypeptide(L)'
;MIGLVKNHASGLVAALLLASVGAVADARAAEIVVKTLNSGPGGAMVFDPAFVKLAPGDTIKLVPTDKGHNIETIKGMAPEGAPVVKTVVGKEETLSFDKPGIYGFKCSPHYLMGMVALVVVGDDTSNLEAAKAVQHGKLAQKRFDPLFAQVQ
;
A
#
# COMPACT_ATOMS: atom_id res chain seq x y z
N MET A 1 33.22 80.68 24.74
CA MET A 1 32.14 80.95 23.77
C MET A 1 32.01 79.75 22.85
N ILE A 2 30.78 79.22 22.74
CA ILE A 2 30.14 78.67 21.52
C ILE A 2 30.90 77.52 20.81
N GLY A 3 30.38 76.31 20.61
CA GLY A 3 28.99 75.87 20.68
C GLY A 3 28.86 74.39 20.30
N LEU A 4 27.70 73.89 20.69
CA LEU A 4 27.10 72.58 20.48
C LEU A 4 26.97 72.20 18.99
N VAL A 5 27.24 70.93 18.66
CA VAL A 5 26.47 70.22 17.61
C VAL A 5 26.14 68.82 18.11
N LYS A 6 24.88 68.62 18.49
CA LYS A 6 24.20 67.32 18.49
C LYS A 6 23.95 66.92 17.04
N ASN A 7 24.03 65.63 16.71
CA ASN A 7 22.89 65.00 16.04
C ASN A 7 22.90 63.48 16.12
N HIS A 8 21.68 62.99 16.31
CA HIS A 8 21.23 61.64 16.53
C HIS A 8 21.26 60.82 15.25
N ALA A 9 21.47 59.51 15.37
CA ALA A 9 20.77 58.54 14.52
C ALA A 9 20.65 57.21 15.26
N SER A 10 19.46 56.96 15.80
CA SER A 10 18.98 55.64 16.20
C SER A 10 19.08 54.68 15.01
N GLY A 11 19.81 53.58 15.16
CA GLY A 11 19.79 52.45 14.24
C GLY A 11 19.21 51.24 14.95
N LEU A 12 17.91 51.05 14.81
CA LEU A 12 17.16 49.89 15.26
C LEU A 12 17.75 48.62 14.61
N VAL A 13 18.42 47.75 15.39
CA VAL A 13 18.81 46.42 14.90
C VAL A 13 17.55 45.56 14.87
N ALA A 14 16.88 45.54 13.73
CA ALA A 14 15.73 44.67 13.50
C ALA A 14 16.22 43.21 13.46
N ALA A 15 15.89 42.45 14.50
CA ALA A 15 16.07 41.00 14.52
C ALA A 15 15.14 40.37 13.48
N LEU A 16 15.70 39.93 12.35
CA LEU A 16 14.99 39.20 11.32
C LEU A 16 14.77 37.76 11.81
N LEU A 17 13.66 37.51 12.49
CA LEU A 17 13.17 36.16 12.76
C LEU A 17 12.67 35.57 11.43
N LEU A 18 13.52 34.79 10.76
CA LEU A 18 13.07 33.90 9.69
C LEU A 18 12.20 32.80 10.31
N ALA A 19 10.88 33.00 10.30
CA ALA A 19 9.94 31.92 10.53
C ALA A 19 9.97 30.99 9.31
N SER A 20 10.73 29.91 9.39
CA SER A 20 10.65 28.80 8.45
C SER A 20 9.29 28.11 8.63
N VAL A 21 8.30 28.53 7.84
CA VAL A 21 7.04 27.79 7.71
C VAL A 21 7.35 26.50 6.96
N GLY A 22 7.64 25.43 7.71
CA GLY A 22 7.78 24.10 7.13
C GLY A 22 6.47 23.72 6.45
N ALA A 23 6.54 23.33 5.17
CA ALA A 23 5.41 22.76 4.47
C ALA A 23 5.01 21.47 5.20
N VAL A 24 3.86 21.49 5.86
CA VAL A 24 3.24 20.27 6.38
C VAL A 24 2.70 19.54 5.16
N ALA A 25 3.39 18.49 4.71
CA ALA A 25 2.83 17.58 3.73
C ALA A 25 1.65 16.87 4.40
N ASP A 26 0.43 17.16 3.96
CA ASP A 26 -0.75 16.35 4.26
C ASP A 26 -0.48 14.92 3.75
N ALA A 27 -0.01 14.04 4.64
CA ALA A 27 0.11 12.62 4.36
C ALA A 27 -1.30 12.01 4.36
N ARG A 28 -2.04 12.23 3.27
CA ARG A 28 -3.30 11.52 3.00
C ARG A 28 -2.95 10.07 2.69
N ALA A 29 -3.61 9.13 3.37
CA ALA A 29 -3.58 7.72 2.99
C ALA A 29 -3.96 7.59 1.51
N ALA A 30 -3.10 6.93 0.74
CA ALA A 30 -3.36 6.67 -0.67
C ALA A 30 -4.39 5.55 -0.82
N GLU A 31 -5.21 5.62 -1.87
CA GLU A 31 -6.10 4.53 -2.28
C GLU A 31 -5.60 3.97 -3.62
N ILE A 32 -5.29 2.68 -3.65
CA ILE A 32 -4.93 1.97 -4.88
C ILE A 32 -6.11 1.15 -5.36
N VAL A 33 -6.51 1.34 -6.62
CA VAL A 33 -7.57 0.55 -7.23
C VAL A 33 -7.02 -0.79 -7.72
N VAL A 34 -7.64 -1.89 -7.27
CA VAL A 34 -7.38 -3.24 -7.77
C VAL A 34 -8.65 -3.78 -8.40
N LYS A 35 -8.59 -4.12 -9.67
CA LYS A 35 -9.72 -4.71 -10.42
C LYS A 35 -9.74 -6.23 -10.27
N THR A 36 -10.93 -6.81 -10.26
CA THR A 36 -11.11 -8.26 -10.43
C THR A 36 -11.65 -8.56 -11.82
N LEU A 37 -10.95 -9.43 -12.56
CA LEU A 37 -11.20 -9.65 -13.99
C LEU A 37 -11.30 -11.14 -14.32
N ASN A 38 -12.20 -11.48 -15.23
CA ASN A 38 -12.26 -12.79 -15.87
C ASN A 38 -11.06 -13.01 -16.81
N SER A 39 -10.55 -11.94 -17.42
CA SER A 39 -9.37 -11.94 -18.30
C SER A 39 -8.64 -10.61 -18.21
N GLY A 40 -7.31 -10.65 -18.10
CA GLY A 40 -6.47 -9.45 -18.02
C GLY A 40 -4.98 -9.77 -18.11
N PRO A 41 -4.11 -8.83 -17.68
CA PRO A 41 -2.67 -9.09 -17.58
C PRO A 41 -2.41 -10.36 -16.73
N GLY A 42 -1.68 -11.33 -17.29
CA GLY A 42 -1.44 -12.64 -16.63
C GLY A 42 -2.48 -13.74 -16.93
N GLY A 43 -3.48 -13.46 -17.78
CA GLY A 43 -4.42 -14.44 -18.34
C GLY A 43 -5.81 -14.42 -17.71
N ALA A 44 -6.44 -15.59 -17.60
CA ALA A 44 -7.78 -15.72 -17.02
C ALA A 44 -7.78 -15.60 -15.49
N MET A 45 -8.85 -15.05 -14.92
CA MET A 45 -9.08 -14.92 -13.47
C MET A 45 -7.91 -14.24 -12.75
N VAL A 46 -7.86 -12.91 -12.84
CA VAL A 46 -6.72 -12.12 -12.35
C VAL A 46 -7.17 -10.90 -11.55
N PHE A 47 -6.32 -10.51 -10.61
CA PHE A 47 -6.35 -9.16 -10.05
C PHE A 47 -5.48 -8.25 -10.92
N ASP A 48 -5.90 -7.00 -11.12
CA ASP A 48 -5.13 -6.01 -11.87
C ASP A 48 -5.07 -4.67 -11.10
N PRO A 49 -3.90 -4.26 -10.58
CA PRO A 49 -2.64 -5.02 -10.59
C PRO A 49 -2.66 -6.23 -9.64
N ALA A 50 -1.83 -7.24 -9.91
CA ALA A 50 -1.65 -8.40 -9.03
C ALA A 50 -0.55 -8.21 -7.96
N PHE A 51 0.30 -7.20 -8.11
CA PHE A 51 1.29 -6.76 -7.11
C PHE A 51 0.97 -5.33 -6.70
N VAL A 52 0.94 -5.06 -5.39
CA VAL A 52 0.70 -3.72 -4.86
C VAL A 52 1.69 -3.42 -3.75
N LYS A 53 2.34 -2.25 -3.80
CA LYS A 53 3.11 -1.70 -2.67
C LYS A 53 2.33 -0.53 -2.07
N LEU A 54 2.18 -0.53 -0.75
CA LEU A 54 1.42 0.43 0.04
C LEU A 54 2.30 0.99 1.17
N ALA A 55 2.01 2.19 1.63
CA ALA A 55 2.42 2.66 2.95
C ALA A 55 1.42 2.17 4.02
N PRO A 56 1.84 2.04 5.29
CA PRO A 56 0.90 1.82 6.39
C PRO A 56 -0.19 2.90 6.44
N GLY A 57 -1.45 2.48 6.53
CA GLY A 57 -2.62 3.35 6.52
C GLY A 57 -3.27 3.52 5.14
N ASP A 58 -2.58 3.16 4.06
CA ASP A 58 -3.16 3.16 2.71
C ASP A 58 -4.26 2.10 2.57
N THR A 59 -5.05 2.25 1.51
CA THR A 59 -6.16 1.34 1.19
C THR A 59 -6.04 0.73 -0.19
N ILE A 60 -6.65 -0.44 -0.36
CA ILE A 60 -6.99 -0.98 -1.67
C ILE A 60 -8.50 -0.88 -1.87
N LYS A 61 -8.90 -0.23 -2.96
CA LYS A 61 -10.28 -0.29 -3.45
C LYS A 61 -10.43 -1.44 -4.44
N LEU A 62 -11.10 -2.50 -4.01
CA LEU A 62 -11.37 -3.67 -4.83
C LEU A 62 -12.57 -3.42 -5.74
N VAL A 63 -12.34 -3.24 -7.05
CA VAL A 63 -13.39 -2.95 -8.03
C VAL A 63 -13.80 -4.22 -8.78
N PRO A 64 -15.06 -4.70 -8.64
CA PRO A 64 -15.56 -5.87 -9.33
C PRO A 64 -15.89 -5.55 -10.79
N THR A 65 -14.85 -5.37 -11.61
CA THR A 65 -14.99 -5.07 -13.04
C THR A 65 -15.75 -6.20 -13.75
N ASP A 66 -15.39 -7.44 -13.43
CA ASP A 66 -16.21 -8.62 -13.68
C ASP A 66 -16.85 -9.12 -12.38
N LYS A 67 -18.06 -9.69 -12.47
CA LYS A 67 -18.76 -10.28 -11.32
C LYS A 67 -18.19 -11.66 -10.99
N GLY A 68 -18.38 -12.10 -9.74
CA GLY A 68 -18.03 -13.46 -9.31
C GLY A 68 -16.68 -13.57 -8.60
N HIS A 69 -16.01 -12.45 -8.34
CA HIS A 69 -14.73 -12.44 -7.63
C HIS A 69 -14.86 -11.84 -6.24
N ASN A 70 -13.93 -12.21 -5.38
CA ASN A 70 -13.69 -11.60 -4.07
C ASN A 70 -12.19 -11.60 -3.82
N ILE A 71 -11.78 -11.12 -2.64
CA ILE A 71 -10.42 -11.26 -2.14
C ILE A 71 -10.46 -11.83 -0.72
N GLU A 72 -9.62 -12.82 -0.46
CA GLU A 72 -9.52 -13.55 0.80
C GLU A 72 -8.05 -13.75 1.17
N THR A 73 -7.69 -13.50 2.43
CA THR A 73 -6.35 -13.75 2.95
C THR A 73 -5.98 -15.23 2.82
N ILE A 74 -4.78 -15.52 2.34
CA ILE A 74 -4.22 -16.87 2.36
C ILE A 74 -3.61 -17.11 3.75
N LYS A 75 -4.04 -18.18 4.43
CA LYS A 75 -3.49 -18.58 5.72
C LYS A 75 -1.97 -18.77 5.62
N GLY A 76 -1.22 -18.11 6.50
CA GLY A 76 0.25 -18.13 6.51
C GLY A 76 0.90 -17.04 5.64
N MET A 77 0.11 -16.25 4.91
CA MET A 77 0.60 -15.12 4.10
C MET A 77 0.04 -13.80 4.61
N ALA A 78 0.22 -13.52 5.90
CA ALA A 78 -0.05 -12.20 6.48
C ALA A 78 0.87 -12.00 7.70
N PRO A 79 1.20 -10.75 8.05
CA PRO A 79 1.95 -10.44 9.27
C PRO A 79 1.19 -10.86 10.52
N GLU A 80 1.90 -11.10 11.61
CA GLU A 80 1.30 -11.56 12.85
C GLU A 80 0.27 -10.54 13.41
N GLY A 81 -0.90 -11.05 13.74
CA GLY A 81 -2.03 -10.28 14.23
C GLY A 81 -2.62 -9.30 13.22
N ALA A 82 -2.29 -9.40 11.93
CA ALA A 82 -3.04 -8.68 10.91
C ALA A 82 -4.46 -9.26 10.78
N PRO A 83 -5.49 -8.43 10.50
CA PRO A 83 -6.84 -8.92 10.29
C PRO A 83 -6.91 -9.90 9.12
N VAL A 84 -7.72 -10.96 9.27
CA VAL A 84 -8.07 -11.83 8.15
C VAL A 84 -9.13 -11.14 7.30
N VAL A 85 -8.86 -10.98 6.02
CA VAL A 85 -9.78 -10.39 5.05
C VAL A 85 -10.53 -11.50 4.32
N LYS A 86 -11.84 -11.29 4.14
CA LYS A 86 -12.67 -12.04 3.18
C LYS A 86 -13.84 -11.18 2.74
N THR A 87 -13.75 -10.64 1.52
CA THR A 87 -14.81 -9.81 0.96
C THR A 87 -15.97 -10.64 0.42
N VAL A 88 -17.13 -10.00 0.28
CA VAL A 88 -18.32 -10.56 -0.35
C VAL A 88 -18.11 -10.63 -1.85
N VAL A 89 -18.48 -11.78 -2.44
CA VAL A 89 -18.33 -12.00 -3.88
C VAL A 89 -19.13 -10.97 -4.69
N GLY A 90 -18.44 -10.31 -5.63
CA GLY A 90 -19.02 -9.34 -6.56
C GLY A 90 -19.36 -7.99 -5.94
N LYS A 91 -18.87 -7.68 -4.73
CA LYS A 91 -19.03 -6.37 -4.10
C LYS A 91 -17.75 -5.55 -4.22
N GLU A 92 -17.94 -4.26 -4.42
CA GLU A 92 -16.87 -3.28 -4.26
C GLU A 92 -16.64 -3.06 -2.77
N GLU A 93 -15.39 -3.19 -2.34
CA GLU A 93 -15.00 -3.04 -0.94
C GLU A 93 -13.62 -2.34 -0.86
N THR A 94 -13.44 -1.52 0.16
CA THR A 94 -12.15 -0.87 0.46
C THR A 94 -11.51 -1.57 1.66
N LEU A 95 -10.25 -1.98 1.49
CA LEU A 95 -9.45 -2.68 2.49
C LEU A 95 -8.35 -1.77 3.02
N SER A 96 -8.26 -1.61 4.33
CA SER A 96 -7.21 -0.81 5.00
C SER A 96 -6.04 -1.68 5.44
N PHE A 97 -4.83 -1.13 5.30
CA PHE A 97 -3.58 -1.85 5.58
C PHE A 97 -2.69 -1.07 6.54
N ASP A 98 -2.81 -1.32 7.84
CA ASP A 98 -2.01 -0.62 8.86
C ASP A 98 -0.73 -1.37 9.24
N LYS A 99 -0.74 -2.71 9.21
CA LYS A 99 0.39 -3.51 9.66
C LYS A 99 1.39 -3.74 8.52
N PRO A 100 2.67 -3.32 8.68
CA PRO A 100 3.72 -3.61 7.72
C PRO A 100 3.91 -5.12 7.50
N GLY A 101 4.36 -5.49 6.29
CA GLY A 101 4.66 -6.86 5.92
C GLY A 101 4.09 -7.31 4.59
N ILE A 102 4.26 -8.60 4.31
CA ILE A 102 3.81 -9.26 3.08
C ILE A 102 2.46 -9.94 3.28
N TYR A 103 1.52 -9.66 2.38
CA TYR A 103 0.18 -10.22 2.36
C TYR A 103 -0.07 -10.97 1.06
N GLY A 104 -0.49 -12.23 1.18
CA GLY A 104 -0.95 -13.04 0.06
C GLY A 104 -2.46 -13.16 0.06
N PHE A 105 -3.06 -12.87 -1.09
CA PHE A 105 -4.50 -12.96 -1.28
C PHE A 105 -4.86 -13.91 -2.41
N LYS A 106 -6.05 -14.51 -2.30
CA LYS A 106 -6.69 -15.31 -3.34
C LYS A 106 -8.10 -14.78 -3.60
N CYS A 107 -8.63 -15.04 -4.79
CA CYS A 107 -10.07 -15.07 -4.98
C CYS A 107 -10.58 -16.48 -4.65
N SER A 108 -11.50 -16.62 -3.71
CA SER A 108 -11.89 -17.94 -3.17
C SER A 108 -12.47 -18.88 -4.25
N PRO A 109 -13.41 -18.44 -5.11
CA PRO A 109 -13.93 -19.28 -6.20
C PRO A 109 -12.90 -19.66 -7.28
N HIS A 110 -11.85 -18.84 -7.46
CA HIS A 110 -10.93 -18.93 -8.60
C HIS A 110 -9.49 -19.22 -8.20
N TYR A 111 -9.25 -19.60 -6.95
CA TYR A 111 -7.90 -19.86 -6.45
C TYR A 111 -7.22 -21.03 -7.16
N LEU A 112 -7.97 -22.11 -7.46
CA LEU A 112 -7.46 -23.23 -8.27
C LEU A 112 -7.09 -22.82 -9.69
N MET A 113 -7.69 -21.74 -10.20
CA MET A 113 -7.38 -21.12 -11.49
C MET A 113 -6.25 -20.09 -11.38
N GLY A 114 -5.62 -19.96 -10.20
CA GLY A 114 -4.47 -19.10 -9.96
C GLY A 114 -4.82 -17.63 -9.75
N MET A 115 -6.04 -17.28 -9.38
CA MET A 115 -6.39 -15.88 -9.09
C MET A 115 -5.82 -15.46 -7.74
N VAL A 116 -4.65 -14.82 -7.76
CA VAL A 116 -3.87 -14.44 -6.59
C VAL A 116 -3.31 -13.03 -6.72
N ALA A 117 -3.06 -12.37 -5.59
CA ALA A 117 -2.40 -11.08 -5.50
C ALA A 117 -1.40 -11.07 -4.33
N LEU A 118 -0.36 -10.25 -4.45
CA LEU A 118 0.63 -10.00 -3.41
C LEU A 118 0.62 -8.50 -3.07
N VAL A 119 0.46 -8.19 -1.79
CA VAL A 119 0.47 -6.82 -1.28
C VAL A 119 1.62 -6.67 -0.29
N VAL A 120 2.44 -5.64 -0.46
CA VAL A 120 3.54 -5.27 0.44
C VAL A 120 3.18 -3.97 1.12
N VAL A 121 3.18 -3.96 2.45
CA VAL A 121 2.86 -2.78 3.26
C VAL A 121 4.13 -2.31 3.96
N GLY A 122 4.56 -1.08 3.69
CA GLY A 122 5.81 -0.54 4.18
C GLY A 122 7.03 -1.29 3.62
N ASP A 123 8.11 -1.33 4.42
CA ASP A 123 9.40 -1.94 4.05
C ASP A 123 9.77 -3.12 4.96
N ASP A 124 8.89 -3.54 5.88
CA ASP A 124 9.10 -4.75 6.67
C ASP A 124 8.86 -5.97 5.79
N THR A 125 9.90 -6.78 5.57
CA THR A 125 9.83 -8.05 4.83
C THR A 125 10.09 -9.26 5.72
N SER A 126 10.01 -9.11 7.04
CA SER A 126 10.33 -10.16 8.02
C SER A 126 9.52 -11.44 7.85
N ASN A 127 8.29 -11.36 7.32
CA ASN A 127 7.45 -12.51 7.04
C ASN A 127 7.54 -13.05 5.59
N LEU A 128 8.46 -12.53 4.76
CA LEU A 128 8.59 -12.91 3.34
C LEU A 128 8.88 -14.41 3.17
N GLU A 129 9.84 -14.95 3.92
CA GLU A 129 10.22 -16.36 3.79
C GLU A 129 9.10 -17.29 4.27
N ALA A 130 8.36 -16.90 5.31
CA ALA A 130 7.17 -17.62 5.75
C ALA A 130 6.06 -17.59 4.67
N ALA A 131 5.84 -16.44 4.03
CA ALA A 131 4.88 -16.30 2.94
C ALA A 131 5.26 -17.14 1.71
N LYS A 132 6.54 -17.17 1.31
CA LYS A 132 7.05 -18.00 0.20
C LYS A 132 6.96 -19.50 0.49
N ALA A 133 7.04 -19.91 1.75
CA ALA A 133 6.96 -21.31 2.14
C ALA A 133 5.54 -21.91 2.04
N VAL A 134 4.51 -21.06 1.94
CA VAL A 134 3.12 -21.50 1.78
C VAL A 134 2.96 -22.27 0.47
N GLN A 135 2.40 -23.47 0.56
CA GLN A 135 2.22 -24.33 -0.60
C GLN A 135 0.93 -23.96 -1.36
N HIS A 136 1.05 -23.87 -2.68
CA HIS A 136 -0.04 -23.52 -3.57
C HIS A 136 -0.28 -24.59 -4.64
N GLY A 137 -1.44 -24.54 -5.29
CA GLY A 137 -1.64 -25.27 -6.55
C GLY A 137 -0.68 -24.74 -7.63
N LYS A 138 -0.29 -25.59 -8.58
CA LYS A 138 0.75 -25.28 -9.60
C LYS A 138 0.56 -23.93 -10.30
N LEU A 139 -0.68 -23.58 -10.68
CA LEU A 139 -0.95 -22.34 -11.39
C LEU A 139 -0.85 -21.10 -10.48
N ALA A 140 -1.32 -21.21 -9.23
CA ALA A 140 -1.16 -20.15 -8.24
C ALA A 140 0.32 -19.95 -7.89
N GLN A 141 1.10 -21.03 -7.72
CA GLN A 141 2.55 -20.96 -7.50
C GLN A 141 3.24 -20.21 -8.65
N LYS A 142 3.00 -20.64 -9.90
CA LYS A 142 3.57 -20.01 -11.10
C LYS A 142 3.25 -18.51 -11.19
N ARG A 143 2.10 -18.07 -10.66
CA ARG A 143 1.70 -16.66 -10.63
C ARG A 143 2.29 -15.90 -9.44
N PHE A 144 2.51 -16.53 -8.31
CA PHE A 144 3.20 -15.92 -7.17
C PHE A 144 4.69 -15.72 -7.40
N ASP A 145 5.38 -16.66 -8.08
CA ASP A 145 6.82 -16.60 -8.31
C ASP A 145 7.29 -15.22 -8.86
N PRO A 146 6.71 -14.66 -9.95
CA PRO A 146 7.10 -13.33 -10.43
C PRO A 146 6.61 -12.17 -9.55
N LEU A 147 5.62 -12.37 -8.67
CA LEU A 147 5.18 -11.33 -7.71
C LEU A 147 6.15 -11.24 -6.54
N PHE A 148 6.61 -12.38 -6.01
CA PHE A 148 7.64 -12.41 -4.98
C PHE A 148 8.97 -11.85 -5.46
N ALA A 149 9.30 -12.04 -6.74
CA ALA A 149 10.50 -11.44 -7.34
C ALA A 149 10.47 -9.90 -7.41
N GLN A 150 9.30 -9.27 -7.23
CA GLN A 150 9.17 -7.81 -7.16
C GLN A 150 9.36 -7.25 -5.75
N VAL A 151 9.38 -8.11 -4.72
CA VAL A 151 9.70 -7.70 -3.36
C VAL A 151 11.20 -7.43 -3.30
N GLN A 152 11.57 -6.16 -3.22
CA GLN A 152 12.95 -5.69 -3.01
C GLN A 152 13.23 -5.52 -1.53
#